data_AF-A0A9X2GE44-F1
#
_entry.id   AF-A0A9X2GE44-F1
#
_cell.length_a   1.000
_cell.length_b   1.000
_cell.length_c   1.000
_cell.angle_alpha   90.00
_cell.angle_beta   90.00
_cell.angle_gamma   90.00
#
_symmetry.space_group_name_H-M   'P 1'
#
loop_
_entity.id
_entity.type
_entity.pdbx_description
1 polymer ?
#
loop_
_entity_poly.entity_id
_entity_poly.type
_entity_poly.pdbx_seq_one_letter_code
_entity_poly.pdbx_strand_id
1 'polypeptide(L)'
;MTTLLPRPSRASSARPVPPGPAWPAVALAAAAVMLVTACSGVAGADAGTGPGSRPPAASGAPDGAVAPSSDGAGTAADAGTQPAGPDLTAHSTSDPASPWVVVNKRSPLDPVDHEPDLVTVRGYLVRPDAAPDLAALLDAADADGVHLTLRSAYRGYAKQAAVYDGWVAQLGAREADEVSARPGYSEHQTGLAVDVGGTTTPGCDFEACFGGTPEGRWVAGHAAEHGFLVRYTPGNQAVTGYAPEPWHLRWVGRELAEHLRATGVSTLEEAFGVPGGDYAR
;
A
#
# COMPACT_ATOMS: atom_id res chain seq x y z
N MET A 1 19.71 69.73 15.41
CA MET A 1 20.10 69.16 14.09
C MET A 1 21.05 68.00 14.36
N THR A 2 20.53 66.77 14.37
CA THR A 2 21.33 65.55 14.55
C THR A 2 20.85 64.57 13.48
N THR A 3 21.70 64.34 12.48
CA THR A 3 21.42 63.50 11.32
C THR A 3 21.70 62.04 11.69
N LEU A 4 20.68 61.18 11.63
CA LEU A 4 20.83 59.72 11.74
C LEU A 4 21.32 59.15 10.40
N LEU A 5 22.43 58.40 10.41
CA LEU A 5 22.87 57.58 9.28
C LEU A 5 22.27 56.15 9.40
N PRO A 6 21.86 55.50 8.29
CA PRO A 6 21.32 54.15 8.32
C PRO A 6 22.44 53.09 8.42
N ARG A 7 22.15 51.99 9.11
CA ARG A 7 23.04 50.82 9.22
C ARG A 7 22.95 49.94 7.95
N PRO A 8 24.06 49.29 7.53
CA PRO A 8 24.04 48.41 6.36
C PRO A 8 23.40 47.05 6.68
N SER A 9 22.56 46.57 5.74
CA SER A 9 21.99 45.22 5.75
C SER A 9 23.06 44.16 5.52
N ARG A 10 23.09 43.13 6.37
CA ARG A 10 23.90 41.92 6.15
C ARG A 10 23.21 41.05 5.10
N ALA A 11 23.87 40.81 3.98
CA ALA A 11 23.49 39.76 3.04
C ALA A 11 23.72 38.40 3.69
N SER A 12 22.68 37.56 3.71
CA SER A 12 22.76 36.16 4.14
C SER A 12 23.38 35.34 3.01
N SER A 13 24.61 34.89 3.18
CA SER A 13 25.25 33.93 2.27
C SER A 13 24.67 32.53 2.55
N ALA A 14 23.81 32.03 1.67
CA ALA A 14 23.37 30.64 1.72
C ALA A 14 24.57 29.71 1.50
N ARG A 15 24.81 28.80 2.44
CA ARG A 15 25.79 27.72 2.28
C ARG A 15 25.24 26.66 1.33
N PRO A 16 26.06 26.08 0.44
CA PRO A 16 25.63 24.98 -0.42
C PRO A 16 25.30 23.74 0.43
N VAL A 17 24.16 23.11 0.12
CA VAL A 17 23.71 21.84 0.71
C VAL A 17 24.56 20.72 0.10
N PRO A 18 25.12 19.80 0.91
CA PRO A 18 25.88 18.67 0.39
C PRO A 18 24.96 17.69 -0.37
N PRO A 19 25.46 16.98 -1.39
CA PRO A 19 24.68 15.96 -2.08
C PRO A 19 24.26 14.86 -1.10
N GLY A 20 22.99 14.46 -1.15
CA GLY A 20 22.47 13.33 -0.39
C GLY A 20 23.07 11.99 -0.85
N PRO A 21 22.89 10.91 -0.08
CA PRO A 21 23.44 9.60 -0.42
C PRO A 21 22.86 9.11 -1.76
N ALA A 22 23.74 8.57 -2.61
CA ALA A 22 23.36 7.90 -3.85
C ALA A 22 22.64 6.58 -3.51
N TRP A 23 21.44 6.41 -4.04
CA TRP A 23 20.66 5.19 -3.89
C TRP A 23 21.28 4.09 -4.75
N PRO A 24 21.43 2.85 -4.25
CA PRO A 24 21.84 1.73 -5.09
C PRO A 24 20.78 1.48 -6.16
N ALA A 25 21.23 1.10 -7.36
CA ALA A 25 20.36 0.76 -8.48
C ALA A 25 19.46 -0.43 -8.10
N VAL A 26 18.15 -0.17 -8.06
CA VAL A 26 17.11 -1.20 -7.91
C VAL A 26 17.02 -1.95 -9.23
N ALA A 27 17.40 -3.23 -9.24
CA ALA A 27 17.30 -4.08 -10.42
C ALA A 27 15.97 -4.85 -10.37
N LEU A 28 14.91 -4.23 -10.87
CA LEU A 28 13.63 -4.93 -11.08
C LEU A 28 13.79 -5.95 -12.23
N ALA A 29 13.81 -7.23 -11.87
CA ALA A 29 13.73 -8.32 -12.84
C ALA A 29 12.29 -8.42 -13.37
N ALA A 30 12.05 -7.94 -14.59
CA ALA A 30 10.80 -8.17 -15.30
C ALA A 30 10.64 -9.68 -15.62
N ALA A 31 9.79 -10.38 -14.87
CA ALA A 31 9.44 -11.77 -15.18
C ALA A 31 8.39 -11.81 -16.29
N ALA A 32 8.83 -12.09 -17.52
CA ALA A 32 7.94 -12.39 -18.64
C ALA A 32 7.36 -13.81 -18.50
N VAL A 33 6.04 -13.91 -18.27
CA VAL A 33 5.30 -15.17 -18.33
C VAL A 33 5.06 -15.53 -19.80
N MET A 34 5.82 -16.49 -20.32
CA MET A 34 5.57 -17.12 -21.62
C MET A 34 4.44 -18.15 -21.50
N LEU A 35 3.29 -17.82 -22.08
CA LEU A 35 2.17 -18.74 -22.25
C LEU A 35 2.48 -19.72 -23.41
N VAL A 36 2.82 -20.97 -23.11
CA VAL A 36 2.94 -22.02 -24.15
C VAL A 36 1.59 -22.70 -24.32
N THR A 37 0.83 -22.26 -25.33
CA THR A 37 -0.28 -23.02 -25.92
C THR A 37 0.26 -24.04 -26.92
N ALA A 38 0.00 -25.32 -26.71
CA ALA A 38 0.15 -26.36 -27.72
C ALA A 38 -1.17 -27.13 -27.86
N CYS A 39 -1.79 -27.03 -29.04
CA CYS A 39 -2.93 -27.82 -29.47
C CYS A 39 -2.47 -29.12 -30.19
N SER A 40 -3.39 -30.08 -30.19
CA SER A 40 -3.29 -31.53 -30.41
C SER A 40 -3.03 -32.07 -31.84
N GLY A 41 -2.65 -33.36 -31.92
CA GLY A 41 -3.02 -34.32 -32.99
C GLY A 41 -1.91 -35.31 -33.43
N VAL A 42 -1.92 -36.59 -32.98
CA VAL A 42 -2.28 -37.87 -33.69
C VAL A 42 -1.21 -38.38 -34.71
N ALA A 43 -0.81 -39.66 -34.91
CA ALA A 43 -1.26 -41.02 -34.56
C ALA A 43 -0.13 -42.09 -34.84
N GLY A 44 -0.34 -43.34 -34.38
CA GLY A 44 0.23 -44.62 -34.94
C GLY A 44 0.99 -45.50 -33.92
N ALA A 45 0.35 -46.49 -33.24
CA ALA A 45 0.21 -47.94 -33.55
C ALA A 45 1.55 -48.75 -33.49
N ASP A 46 1.71 -49.83 -32.69
CA ASP A 46 1.10 -51.16 -32.91
C ASP A 46 1.07 -52.14 -31.70
N ALA A 47 0.10 -53.07 -31.79
CA ALA A 47 -0.06 -54.46 -31.26
C ALA A 47 0.35 -54.83 -29.81
N GLY A 48 -0.40 -55.62 -29.00
CA GLY A 48 -1.62 -56.43 -29.18
C GLY A 48 -1.44 -57.79 -28.45
N THR A 49 -2.40 -58.22 -27.61
CA THR A 49 -2.93 -59.60 -27.35
C THR A 49 -3.87 -59.56 -26.12
N GLY A 50 -5.15 -59.96 -26.26
CA GLY A 50 -6.21 -59.95 -25.21
C GLY A 50 -6.39 -61.27 -24.44
N PRO A 51 -7.61 -61.75 -24.12
CA PRO A 51 -8.86 -61.06 -23.75
C PRO A 51 -9.67 -61.70 -22.57
N GLY A 52 -10.77 -61.05 -22.14
CA GLY A 52 -11.93 -61.65 -21.41
C GLY A 52 -11.91 -61.45 -19.87
N SER A 53 -12.99 -61.17 -19.13
CA SER A 53 -14.44 -61.16 -19.36
C SER A 53 -15.11 -60.39 -18.19
N ARG A 54 -16.31 -59.82 -18.37
CA ARG A 54 -17.14 -59.15 -17.33
C ARG A 54 -18.53 -59.83 -17.24
N PRO A 55 -19.47 -59.38 -16.38
CA PRO A 55 -19.80 -59.70 -14.96
C PRO A 55 -21.08 -60.60 -14.84
N PRO A 56 -21.77 -60.71 -13.67
CA PRO A 56 -22.80 -59.72 -13.28
C PRO A 56 -22.98 -59.46 -11.75
N ALA A 57 -23.96 -58.61 -11.44
CA ALA A 57 -24.31 -57.92 -10.20
C ALA A 57 -25.01 -58.75 -9.10
N ALA A 58 -25.08 -58.23 -7.85
CA ALA A 58 -26.32 -57.79 -7.16
C ALA A 58 -26.22 -57.68 -5.61
N SER A 59 -26.87 -56.63 -5.09
CA SER A 59 -27.68 -56.49 -3.85
C SER A 59 -27.09 -56.57 -2.43
N GLY A 60 -27.45 -55.56 -1.63
CA GLY A 60 -27.69 -55.67 -0.18
C GLY A 60 -27.31 -54.45 0.66
N ALA A 61 -28.29 -53.70 1.17
CA ALA A 61 -28.21 -52.75 2.29
C ALA A 61 -29.51 -52.88 3.12
N PRO A 62 -29.71 -52.15 4.23
CA PRO A 62 -29.09 -52.28 5.57
C PRO A 62 -30.17 -52.37 6.69
N ASP A 63 -29.77 -52.40 7.97
CA ASP A 63 -30.54 -51.98 9.17
C ASP A 63 -29.64 -52.19 10.40
N GLY A 64 -29.54 -51.37 11.44
CA GLY A 64 -30.11 -50.09 11.83
C GLY A 64 -29.40 -49.67 13.12
N ALA A 65 -29.16 -48.37 13.33
CA ALA A 65 -28.62 -47.86 14.58
C ALA A 65 -29.35 -46.58 15.00
N VAL A 66 -29.86 -46.65 16.22
CA VAL A 66 -30.82 -45.81 16.93
C VAL A 66 -30.29 -44.40 17.24
N ALA A 67 -31.14 -43.38 17.10
CA ALA A 67 -30.97 -42.04 17.66
C ALA A 67 -31.54 -41.95 19.09
N PRO A 68 -31.10 -40.96 19.90
CA PRO A 68 -32.06 -39.95 20.36
C PRO A 68 -31.44 -38.53 20.34
N SER A 69 -32.14 -37.55 19.76
CA SER A 69 -33.11 -36.61 20.38
C SER A 69 -32.49 -35.25 20.70
N SER A 70 -33.07 -34.27 20.04
CA SER A 70 -32.76 -32.85 20.00
C SER A 70 -33.60 -32.08 21.02
N ASP A 71 -32.94 -31.34 21.92
CA ASP A 71 -33.54 -30.23 22.64
C ASP A 71 -32.90 -28.92 22.14
N GLY A 72 -33.62 -28.25 21.25
CA GLY A 72 -33.29 -26.92 20.77
C GLY A 72 -33.86 -25.86 21.70
N ALA A 73 -33.01 -25.26 22.53
CA ALA A 73 -33.26 -23.95 23.12
C ALA A 73 -32.62 -22.90 22.19
N GLY A 74 -33.45 -22.25 21.37
CA GLY A 74 -33.02 -21.14 20.53
C GLY A 74 -32.67 -19.93 21.39
N THR A 75 -31.38 -19.72 21.62
CA THR A 75 -30.86 -18.37 21.85
C THR A 75 -30.83 -17.68 20.50
N ALA A 76 -31.77 -16.74 20.30
CA ALA A 76 -31.65 -15.75 19.25
C ALA A 76 -30.30 -15.08 19.41
N ALA A 77 -29.37 -15.40 18.51
CA ALA A 77 -28.15 -14.64 18.36
C ALA A 77 -28.57 -13.22 18.02
N ASP A 78 -28.29 -12.32 18.94
CA ASP A 78 -28.30 -10.89 18.73
C ASP A 78 -27.52 -10.62 17.44
N ALA A 79 -28.24 -10.29 16.38
CA ALA A 79 -27.66 -9.82 15.14
C ALA A 79 -27.09 -8.44 15.47
N GLY A 80 -25.88 -8.45 16.04
CA GLY A 80 -25.14 -7.25 16.39
C GLY A 80 -25.19 -6.30 15.22
N THR A 81 -25.86 -5.17 15.43
CA THR A 81 -25.83 -4.05 14.50
C THR A 81 -24.37 -3.69 14.33
N GLN A 82 -23.79 -4.00 13.17
CA GLN A 82 -22.47 -3.49 12.80
C GLN A 82 -22.52 -1.98 13.05
N PRO A 83 -21.56 -1.40 13.80
CA PRO A 83 -21.53 0.04 13.99
C PRO A 83 -21.60 0.71 12.62
N ALA A 84 -22.45 1.72 12.49
CA ALA A 84 -22.49 2.52 11.27
C ALA A 84 -21.07 3.03 11.00
N GLY A 85 -20.57 2.83 9.78
CA GLY A 85 -19.23 3.30 9.39
C GLY A 85 -19.10 4.84 9.46
N PRO A 86 -17.89 5.37 9.30
CA PRO A 86 -17.68 6.81 9.27
C PRO A 86 -18.50 7.47 8.16
N ASP A 87 -18.90 8.71 8.38
CA ASP A 87 -19.42 9.56 7.31
C ASP A 87 -18.29 9.86 6.31
N LEU A 88 -18.30 9.19 5.16
CA LEU A 88 -17.28 9.34 4.12
C LEU A 88 -17.26 10.74 3.47
N THR A 89 -18.19 11.63 3.85
CA THR A 89 -18.20 13.04 3.43
C THR A 89 -17.62 14.00 4.48
N ALA A 90 -17.21 13.49 5.65
CA ALA A 90 -16.74 14.30 6.78
C ALA A 90 -15.44 15.09 6.49
N HIS A 91 -14.61 14.61 5.56
CA HIS A 91 -13.37 15.28 5.18
C HIS A 91 -13.25 15.39 3.65
N SER A 92 -12.65 16.50 3.20
CA SER A 92 -12.41 16.76 1.78
C SER A 92 -11.43 15.74 1.19
N THR A 93 -11.67 15.32 -0.05
CA THR A 93 -10.76 14.44 -0.80
C THR A 93 -9.78 15.20 -1.68
N SER A 94 -9.90 16.52 -1.78
CA SER A 94 -9.05 17.37 -2.63
C SER A 94 -8.31 18.47 -1.88
N ASP A 95 -8.73 18.83 -0.67
CA ASP A 95 -8.05 19.82 0.15
C ASP A 95 -6.75 19.21 0.71
N PRO A 96 -5.56 19.77 0.40
CA PRO A 96 -4.29 19.22 0.87
C PRO A 96 -4.12 19.17 2.40
N ALA A 97 -4.86 20.00 3.14
CA ALA A 97 -4.86 19.97 4.60
C ALA A 97 -5.70 18.80 5.18
N SER A 98 -6.54 18.17 4.35
CA SER A 98 -7.44 17.11 4.80
C SER A 98 -6.70 15.83 5.20
N PRO A 99 -7.14 15.08 6.24
CA PRO A 99 -6.68 13.72 6.50
C PRO A 99 -7.05 12.72 5.39
N TRP A 100 -8.09 13.02 4.62
CA TRP A 100 -8.61 12.15 3.56
C TRP A 100 -8.30 12.65 2.15
N VAL A 101 -7.36 13.58 2.00
CA VAL A 101 -6.90 14.02 0.68
C VAL A 101 -6.44 12.82 -0.15
N VAL A 102 -6.99 12.66 -1.35
CA VAL A 102 -6.59 11.60 -2.28
C VAL A 102 -5.63 12.19 -3.29
N VAL A 103 -4.36 11.80 -3.18
CA VAL A 103 -3.32 12.17 -4.13
C VAL A 103 -2.98 10.94 -4.97
N ASN A 104 -3.16 11.04 -6.28
CA ASN A 104 -2.86 9.99 -7.24
C ASN A 104 -2.63 10.61 -8.64
N LYS A 105 -2.36 9.78 -9.66
CA LYS A 105 -2.07 10.23 -11.04
C LYS A 105 -3.19 11.05 -11.71
N ARG A 106 -4.41 11.03 -11.17
CA ARG A 106 -5.57 11.82 -11.64
C ARG A 106 -5.85 13.07 -10.79
N SER A 107 -5.30 13.10 -9.58
CA SER A 107 -5.59 14.09 -8.56
C SER A 107 -4.27 14.55 -7.93
N PRO A 108 -3.54 15.49 -8.56
CA PRO A 108 -2.38 16.10 -7.93
C PRO A 108 -2.81 16.95 -6.73
N LEU A 109 -1.86 17.28 -5.87
CA LEU A 109 -2.07 18.32 -4.85
C LEU A 109 -2.41 19.66 -5.51
N ASP A 110 -3.22 20.46 -4.83
CA ASP A 110 -3.51 21.84 -5.19
C ASP A 110 -3.42 22.74 -3.93
N PRO A 111 -2.41 23.62 -3.82
CA PRO A 111 -1.36 23.88 -4.80
C PRO A 111 -0.43 22.66 -4.98
N VAL A 112 0.12 22.52 -6.19
CA VAL A 112 0.94 21.35 -6.58
C VAL A 112 2.18 21.17 -5.72
N ASP A 113 2.70 22.26 -5.16
CA ASP A 113 3.86 22.33 -4.28
C ASP A 113 3.49 22.50 -2.81
N HIS A 114 2.24 22.20 -2.42
CA HIS A 114 1.80 22.27 -1.02
C HIS A 114 2.79 21.57 -0.07
N GLU A 115 3.06 22.25 1.05
CA GLU A 115 3.86 21.74 2.17
C GLU A 115 3.01 21.80 3.46
N PRO A 116 2.81 20.68 4.16
CA PRO A 116 2.06 20.64 5.41
C PRO A 116 2.94 21.02 6.61
N ASP A 117 2.31 21.23 7.77
CA ASP A 117 3.02 21.22 9.06
C ASP A 117 3.57 19.81 9.35
N LEU A 118 4.76 19.74 9.96
CA LEU A 118 5.49 18.50 10.17
C LEU A 118 6.08 18.38 11.56
N VAL A 119 6.09 17.15 12.07
CA VAL A 119 6.76 16.73 13.31
C VAL A 119 7.63 15.51 13.05
N THR A 120 8.57 15.25 13.96
CA THR A 120 9.52 14.14 13.81
C THR A 120 9.08 12.91 14.58
N VAL A 121 9.01 11.76 13.90
CA VAL A 121 8.84 10.42 14.50
C VAL A 121 10.04 9.56 14.09
N ARG A 122 10.80 9.05 15.06
CA ARG A 122 12.02 8.24 14.85
C ARG A 122 12.95 8.78 13.75
N GLY A 123 13.11 10.11 13.66
CA GLY A 123 14.00 10.78 12.69
C GLY A 123 13.36 11.15 11.34
N TYR A 124 12.09 10.84 11.13
CA TYR A 124 11.36 11.11 9.90
C TYR A 124 10.28 12.16 10.12
N LEU A 125 10.12 13.05 9.12
CA LEU A 125 9.08 14.08 9.13
C LEU A 125 7.75 13.50 8.66
N VAL A 126 6.71 13.70 9.46
CA VAL A 126 5.32 13.29 9.19
C VAL A 126 4.36 14.39 9.65
N ARG A 127 3.13 14.37 9.15
CA ARG A 127 2.10 15.32 9.60
C ARG A 127 1.72 15.05 11.07
N PRO A 128 1.44 16.08 11.88
CA PRO A 128 1.07 15.92 13.29
C PRO A 128 -0.05 14.92 13.54
N ASP A 129 -1.05 14.85 12.67
CA ASP A 129 -2.21 13.96 12.82
C ASP A 129 -1.81 12.47 12.81
N ALA A 130 -0.86 12.10 11.94
CA ALA A 130 -0.40 10.71 11.78
C ALA A 130 0.67 10.32 12.80
N ALA A 131 1.31 11.28 13.47
CA ALA A 131 2.48 11.03 14.30
C ALA A 131 2.21 10.10 15.51
N PRO A 132 1.12 10.28 16.30
CA PRO A 132 0.82 9.39 17.42
C PRO A 132 0.53 7.96 16.97
N ASP A 133 -0.17 7.83 15.85
CA ASP A 133 -0.55 6.55 15.27
C ASP A 133 0.65 5.81 14.67
N LEU A 134 1.57 6.54 14.02
CA LEU A 134 2.82 5.96 13.53
C LEU A 134 3.68 5.47 14.68
N ALA A 135 3.80 6.25 15.76
CA ALA A 135 4.52 5.81 16.95
C ALA A 135 3.90 4.54 17.54
N ALA A 136 2.57 4.49 17.67
CA ALA A 136 1.86 3.32 18.16
C ALA A 136 2.03 2.08 17.27
N LEU A 137 2.02 2.24 15.94
CA LEU A 137 2.29 1.15 14.99
C LEU A 137 3.68 0.57 15.19
N LEU A 138 4.69 1.44 15.28
CA LEU A 138 6.08 1.00 15.45
C LEU A 138 6.32 0.33 16.81
N ASP A 139 5.72 0.88 17.87
CA ASP A 139 5.83 0.32 19.22
C ASP A 139 5.07 -1.01 19.36
N ALA A 140 3.92 -1.16 18.71
CA ALA A 140 3.19 -2.43 18.67
C ALA A 140 3.97 -3.52 17.93
N ALA A 141 4.58 -3.18 16.79
CA ALA A 141 5.45 -4.11 16.07
C ALA A 141 6.63 -4.56 16.95
N ASP A 142 7.28 -3.61 17.63
CA ASP A 142 8.38 -3.91 18.55
C ASP A 142 7.94 -4.82 19.71
N ALA A 143 6.71 -4.62 20.24
CA ALA A 143 6.13 -5.45 21.29
C ALA A 143 5.86 -6.90 20.84
N ASP A 144 5.53 -7.09 19.56
CA ASP A 144 5.34 -8.40 18.92
C ASP A 144 6.66 -9.04 18.45
N GLY A 145 7.80 -8.39 18.71
CA GLY A 145 9.12 -8.85 18.28
C GLY A 145 9.39 -8.65 16.78
N VAL A 146 8.63 -7.76 16.14
CA VAL A 146 8.76 -7.37 14.73
C VAL A 146 9.35 -5.97 14.63
N HIS A 147 10.60 -5.85 14.20
CA HIS A 147 11.29 -4.57 14.17
C HIS A 147 11.14 -3.88 12.82
N LEU A 148 10.17 -2.97 12.75
CA LEU A 148 9.98 -2.08 11.60
C LEU A 148 11.00 -0.95 11.62
N THR A 149 11.44 -0.58 10.42
CA THR A 149 12.34 0.55 10.24
C THR A 149 11.76 1.51 9.22
N LEU A 150 11.70 2.80 9.56
CA LEU A 150 11.30 3.81 8.59
C LEU A 150 12.40 3.96 7.52
N ARG A 151 11.98 4.11 6.27
CA ARG A 151 12.88 4.31 5.12
C ARG A 151 12.62 5.62 4.41
N SER A 152 11.35 6.00 4.29
CA SER A 152 10.89 7.26 3.70
C SER A 152 9.63 7.74 4.42
N ALA A 153 9.38 9.04 4.37
CA ALA A 153 8.18 9.68 4.93
C ALA A 153 7.91 10.95 4.12
N TYR A 154 7.73 12.12 4.75
CA TYR A 154 7.53 13.36 4.00
C TYR A 154 8.61 13.60 2.93
N ARG A 155 8.13 13.91 1.72
CA ARG A 155 8.96 14.28 0.57
C ARG A 155 8.29 15.43 -0.16
N GLY A 156 8.78 16.64 0.07
CA GLY A 156 8.30 17.85 -0.61
C GLY A 156 8.52 17.80 -2.13
N TYR A 157 7.83 18.70 -2.84
CA TYR A 157 7.74 18.75 -4.30
C TYR A 157 9.13 18.69 -4.99
N ALA A 158 10.06 19.55 -4.59
CA ALA A 158 11.39 19.62 -5.21
C ALA A 158 12.19 18.32 -5.04
N LYS A 159 12.05 17.64 -3.90
CA LYS A 159 12.69 16.34 -3.66
C LYS A 159 12.02 15.25 -4.49
N GLN A 160 10.70 15.27 -4.67
CA GLN A 160 10.00 14.35 -5.58
C GLN A 160 10.44 14.56 -7.03
N ALA A 161 10.63 15.80 -7.47
CA ALA A 161 11.11 16.10 -8.82
C ALA A 161 12.48 15.45 -9.08
N ALA A 162 13.42 15.61 -8.15
CA ALA A 162 14.74 14.98 -8.25
C ALA A 162 14.68 13.43 -8.25
N VAL A 163 13.78 12.84 -7.47
CA VAL A 163 13.57 11.37 -7.46
C VAL A 163 13.02 10.91 -8.82
N TYR A 164 11.99 11.58 -9.33
CA TYR A 164 11.37 11.24 -10.60
C TYR A 164 12.36 11.39 -11.76
N ASP A 165 13.09 12.51 -11.83
CA ASP A 165 14.12 12.73 -12.86
C ASP A 165 15.21 11.66 -12.82
N GLY A 166 15.57 11.17 -11.63
CA GLY A 166 16.49 10.04 -11.46
C GLY A 166 15.96 8.75 -12.07
N TRP A 167 14.66 8.46 -11.94
CA TRP A 167 14.02 7.30 -12.58
C TRP A 167 13.89 7.48 -14.09
N VAL A 168 13.53 8.67 -14.57
CA VAL A 168 13.48 8.98 -15.99
C VAL A 168 14.85 8.78 -16.65
N ALA A 169 15.93 9.20 -16.00
CA ALA A 169 17.28 9.01 -16.50
C ALA A 169 17.70 7.54 -16.58
N GLN A 170 17.18 6.68 -15.70
CA GLN A 170 17.53 5.25 -15.63
C GLN A 170 16.66 4.39 -16.55
N LEU A 171 15.35 4.64 -16.58
CA LEU A 171 14.35 3.76 -17.18
C LEU A 171 13.63 4.37 -18.38
N GLY A 172 13.69 5.70 -18.55
CA GLY A 172 12.83 6.45 -19.45
C GLY A 172 11.52 6.89 -18.76
N ALA A 173 10.84 7.87 -19.35
CA ALA A 173 9.69 8.52 -18.72
C ALA A 173 8.48 7.59 -18.54
N ARG A 174 8.22 6.70 -19.50
CA ARG A 174 7.08 5.78 -19.45
C ARG A 174 7.22 4.80 -18.29
N GLU A 175 8.38 4.18 -18.16
CA GLU A 175 8.69 3.23 -17.08
C GLU A 175 8.79 3.96 -15.73
N ALA A 176 9.33 5.18 -15.70
CA ALA A 176 9.35 6.01 -14.49
C ALA A 176 7.94 6.35 -13.97
N ASP A 177 6.96 6.54 -14.86
CA ASP A 177 5.56 6.75 -14.48
C ASP A 177 4.91 5.51 -13.84
N GLU A 178 5.45 4.30 -14.02
CA GLU A 178 4.93 3.07 -13.42
C GLU A 178 5.44 2.84 -12.00
N VAL A 179 6.71 3.22 -11.73
CA VAL A 179 7.42 2.95 -10.46
C VAL A 179 7.63 4.19 -9.60
N SER A 180 7.23 5.36 -10.10
CA SER A 180 7.38 6.63 -9.39
C SER A 180 6.22 7.58 -9.71
N ALA A 181 6.07 8.59 -8.86
CA ALA A 181 5.11 9.66 -9.05
C ALA A 181 5.80 10.91 -9.61
N ARG A 182 5.14 11.58 -10.56
CA ARG A 182 5.50 12.95 -10.95
C ARG A 182 5.39 13.88 -9.73
N PRO A 183 6.19 14.96 -9.65
CA PRO A 183 6.11 15.89 -8.52
C PRO A 183 4.70 16.49 -8.42
N GLY A 184 4.16 16.56 -7.19
CA GLY A 184 2.74 16.91 -6.93
C GLY A 184 1.76 15.73 -6.95
N TYR A 185 2.16 14.55 -7.42
CA TYR A 185 1.32 13.35 -7.51
C TYR A 185 1.73 12.26 -6.50
N SER A 186 2.65 12.55 -5.58
CA SER A 186 3.10 11.58 -4.57
C SER A 186 2.39 11.80 -3.24
N GLU A 187 1.83 10.74 -2.66
CA GLU A 187 1.26 10.81 -1.31
C GLU A 187 2.29 11.21 -0.25
N HIS A 188 3.60 10.96 -0.44
CA HIS A 188 4.64 11.41 0.49
C HIS A 188 4.65 12.93 0.69
N GLN A 189 4.20 13.71 -0.28
CA GLN A 189 4.12 15.17 -0.15
C GLN A 189 3.04 15.61 0.85
N THR A 190 2.05 14.76 1.14
CA THR A 190 1.02 15.04 2.16
C THR A 190 1.53 14.94 3.60
N GLY A 191 2.70 14.31 3.81
CA GLY A 191 3.18 13.95 5.15
C GLY A 191 2.39 12.82 5.83
N LEU A 192 1.41 12.21 5.15
CA LEU A 192 0.60 11.10 5.64
C LEU A 192 1.07 9.71 5.15
N ALA A 193 2.04 9.67 4.24
CA ALA A 193 2.60 8.43 3.73
C ALA A 193 3.99 8.15 4.31
N VAL A 194 4.24 6.89 4.65
CA VAL A 194 5.53 6.39 5.12
C VAL A 194 5.87 5.07 4.44
N ASP A 195 7.16 4.89 4.15
CA ASP A 195 7.69 3.61 3.68
C ASP A 195 8.41 2.92 4.83
N VAL A 196 8.03 1.66 5.06
CA VAL A 196 8.64 0.81 6.07
C VAL A 196 9.51 -0.28 5.43
N GLY A 197 10.63 -0.55 6.06
CA GLY A 197 11.47 -1.71 5.79
C GLY A 197 11.58 -2.61 7.02
N GLY A 198 12.35 -3.68 6.89
CA GLY A 198 12.57 -4.64 7.97
C GLY A 198 14.03 -4.81 8.35
N THR A 199 14.25 -5.41 9.52
CA THR A 199 15.60 -5.80 9.96
C THR A 199 15.93 -7.24 9.58
N THR A 200 14.92 -8.09 9.38
CA THR A 200 15.09 -9.51 9.08
C THR A 200 15.57 -9.75 7.66
N THR A 201 15.10 -8.95 6.69
CA THR A 201 15.51 -9.06 5.29
C THR A 201 15.61 -7.67 4.65
N PRO A 202 16.61 -6.85 5.02
CA PRO A 202 16.74 -5.48 4.51
C PRO A 202 16.90 -5.41 2.98
N GLY A 203 17.41 -6.48 2.36
CA GLY A 203 17.51 -6.58 0.89
C GLY A 203 16.16 -6.70 0.17
N CYS A 204 15.06 -6.88 0.91
CA CYS A 204 13.70 -6.80 0.38
C CYS A 204 13.06 -5.43 0.55
N ASP A 205 13.72 -4.46 1.19
CA ASP A 205 13.17 -3.11 1.30
C ASP A 205 12.95 -2.53 -0.09
N PHE A 206 11.77 -1.93 -0.32
CA PHE A 206 11.34 -1.42 -1.63
C PHE A 206 11.23 -2.49 -2.74
N GLU A 207 11.14 -3.77 -2.36
CA GLU A 207 10.94 -4.89 -3.29
C GLU A 207 9.67 -5.66 -2.96
N ALA A 208 9.05 -6.27 -3.97
CA ALA A 208 7.82 -7.05 -3.79
C ALA A 208 7.97 -8.17 -2.75
N CYS A 209 9.19 -8.70 -2.56
CA CYS A 209 9.47 -9.70 -1.54
C CYS A 209 9.29 -9.21 -0.10
N PHE A 210 9.24 -7.89 0.16
CA PHE A 210 8.93 -7.34 1.48
C PHE A 210 7.60 -7.87 2.03
N GLY A 211 6.56 -7.98 1.20
CA GLY A 211 5.26 -8.52 1.64
C GLY A 211 5.33 -9.96 2.16
N GLY A 212 6.39 -10.69 1.82
CA GLY A 212 6.67 -12.05 2.30
C GLY A 212 7.61 -12.11 3.51
N THR A 213 8.10 -11.00 4.05
CA THR A 213 8.92 -10.97 5.27
C THR A 213 8.03 -11.01 6.52
N PRO A 214 8.58 -11.30 7.72
CA PRO A 214 7.84 -11.12 8.97
C PRO A 214 7.28 -9.70 9.13
N GLU A 215 8.07 -8.68 8.82
CA GLU A 215 7.69 -7.28 8.89
C GLU A 215 6.54 -6.92 7.92
N GLY A 216 6.65 -7.32 6.65
CA GLY A 216 5.60 -7.02 5.67
C GLY A 216 4.28 -7.74 5.96
N ARG A 217 4.34 -8.98 6.46
CA ARG A 217 3.13 -9.70 6.92
C ARG A 217 2.50 -9.05 8.14
N TRP A 218 3.30 -8.62 9.12
CA TRP A 218 2.79 -7.95 10.30
C TRP A 218 2.09 -6.65 9.90
N VAL A 219 2.73 -5.84 9.06
CA VAL A 219 2.16 -4.60 8.54
C VAL A 219 0.84 -4.85 7.80
N ALA A 220 0.77 -5.87 6.94
CA ALA A 220 -0.46 -6.23 6.23
C ALA A 220 -1.62 -6.63 7.17
N GLY A 221 -1.32 -7.21 8.34
CA GLY A 221 -2.32 -7.60 9.33
C GLY A 221 -2.75 -6.48 10.29
N HIS A 222 -1.81 -5.60 10.66
CA HIS A 222 -1.97 -4.68 11.79
C HIS A 222 -2.03 -3.20 11.41
N ALA A 223 -1.62 -2.79 10.20
CA ALA A 223 -1.56 -1.37 9.82
C ALA A 223 -2.89 -0.62 10.06
N ALA A 224 -4.03 -1.26 9.76
CA ALA A 224 -5.35 -0.65 9.89
C ALA A 224 -5.73 -0.31 11.34
N GLU A 225 -5.25 -1.09 12.33
CA GLU A 225 -5.47 -0.85 13.77
C GLU A 225 -4.84 0.47 14.24
N HIS A 226 -3.86 0.94 13.47
CA HIS A 226 -3.14 2.18 13.71
C HIS A 226 -3.49 3.25 12.65
N GLY A 227 -4.58 3.09 11.90
CA GLY A 227 -5.02 4.11 10.95
C GLY A 227 -4.27 4.14 9.61
N PHE A 228 -3.47 3.11 9.31
CA PHE A 228 -2.72 2.99 8.06
C PHE A 228 -3.32 1.94 7.13
N LEU A 229 -3.22 2.21 5.82
CA LEU A 229 -3.50 1.26 4.76
C LEU A 229 -2.18 0.84 4.11
N VAL A 230 -2.04 -0.44 3.76
CA VAL A 230 -1.09 -0.83 2.70
C VAL A 230 -1.68 -0.36 1.38
N ARG A 231 -1.19 0.77 0.88
CA ARG A 231 -1.90 1.59 -0.13
C ARG A 231 -1.98 0.91 -1.50
N TYR A 232 -0.88 0.31 -1.94
CA TYR A 232 -0.73 -0.26 -3.27
C TYR A 232 -0.51 -1.77 -3.17
N THR A 233 -1.55 -2.53 -3.48
CA THR A 233 -1.55 -4.00 -3.38
C THR A 233 -1.68 -4.63 -4.77
N PRO A 234 -1.30 -5.91 -4.94
CA PRO A 234 -1.49 -6.62 -6.21
C PRO A 234 -2.93 -6.60 -6.72
N GLY A 235 -3.91 -6.56 -5.80
CA GLY A 235 -5.33 -6.58 -6.13
C GLY A 235 -5.92 -5.24 -6.59
N ASN A 236 -5.21 -4.12 -6.35
CA ASN A 236 -5.80 -2.79 -6.55
C ASN A 236 -5.08 -1.90 -7.60
N GLN A 237 -4.05 -2.42 -8.27
CA GLN A 237 -3.27 -1.68 -9.27
C GLN A 237 -4.11 -1.06 -10.39
N ALA A 238 -5.15 -1.76 -10.88
CA ALA A 238 -6.01 -1.23 -11.94
C ALA A 238 -6.79 0.03 -11.51
N VAL A 239 -7.06 0.16 -10.21
CA VAL A 239 -7.78 1.29 -9.61
C VAL A 239 -6.81 2.39 -9.19
N THR A 240 -5.69 2.04 -8.54
CA THR A 240 -4.73 3.03 -8.02
C THR A 240 -3.82 3.59 -9.10
N GLY A 241 -3.50 2.79 -10.12
CA GLY A 241 -2.53 3.14 -11.17
C GLY A 241 -1.06 2.96 -10.78
N TYR A 242 -0.77 2.39 -9.60
CA TYR A 242 0.59 2.15 -9.10
C TYR A 242 0.88 0.66 -8.99
N ALA A 243 2.14 0.28 -9.23
CA ALA A 243 2.61 -1.07 -8.99
C ALA A 243 2.47 -1.45 -7.50
N PRO A 244 2.46 -2.74 -7.14
CA PRO A 244 2.36 -3.14 -5.74
C PRO A 244 3.56 -2.69 -4.91
N GLU A 245 3.27 -2.04 -3.78
CA GLU A 245 4.27 -1.51 -2.85
C GLU A 245 3.90 -1.93 -1.42
N PRO A 246 4.21 -3.19 -1.01
CA PRO A 246 3.84 -3.69 0.32
C PRO A 246 4.47 -2.92 1.50
N TRP A 247 5.42 -2.03 1.23
CA TRP A 247 6.06 -1.14 2.21
C TRP A 247 5.34 0.21 2.38
N HIS A 248 4.54 0.65 1.41
CA HIS A 248 3.96 2.00 1.38
C HIS A 248 2.69 2.05 2.21
N LEU A 249 2.75 2.79 3.32
CA LEU A 249 1.66 2.97 4.26
C LEU A 249 1.06 4.36 4.16
N ARG A 250 -0.25 4.42 3.95
CA ARG A 250 -1.03 5.67 3.89
C ARG A 250 -1.89 5.81 5.13
N TRP A 251 -1.64 6.84 5.94
CA TRP A 251 -2.49 7.17 7.08
C TRP A 251 -3.79 7.83 6.63
N VAL A 252 -4.90 7.40 7.22
CA VAL A 252 -6.25 7.96 7.02
C VAL A 252 -7.05 8.07 8.32
N GLY A 253 -6.42 7.77 9.46
CA GLY A 253 -7.07 7.66 10.77
C GLY A 253 -7.68 6.29 11.00
N ARG A 254 -7.76 5.90 12.28
CA ARG A 254 -8.18 4.54 12.71
C ARG A 254 -9.59 4.18 12.26
N GLU A 255 -10.53 5.11 12.41
CA GLU A 255 -11.95 4.85 12.08
C GLU A 255 -12.13 4.48 10.60
N LEU A 256 -11.54 5.26 9.68
CA LEU A 256 -11.62 4.94 8.25
C LEU A 256 -10.81 3.68 7.91
N ALA A 257 -9.61 3.52 8.44
CA ALA A 257 -8.80 2.34 8.14
C ALA A 257 -9.47 1.03 8.59
N GLU A 258 -10.07 1.01 9.79
CA GLU A 258 -10.83 -0.13 10.29
C GLU A 258 -12.10 -0.37 9.48
N HIS A 259 -12.82 0.69 9.08
CA HIS A 259 -13.99 0.57 8.23
C HIS A 259 -13.66 -0.05 6.86
N LEU A 260 -12.59 0.40 6.21
CA LEU A 260 -12.12 -0.14 4.93
C LEU A 260 -11.68 -1.60 5.08
N ARG A 261 -10.95 -1.92 6.16
CA ARG A 261 -10.60 -3.31 6.49
C ARG A 261 -11.84 -4.20 6.67
N ALA A 262 -12.85 -3.73 7.40
CA ALA A 262 -14.06 -4.49 7.70
C ALA A 262 -14.96 -4.72 6.47
N THR A 263 -15.00 -3.74 5.56
CA THR A 263 -15.82 -3.80 4.33
C THR A 263 -15.08 -4.46 3.15
N GLY A 264 -13.77 -4.65 3.26
CA GLY A 264 -12.94 -5.19 2.17
C GLY A 264 -12.71 -4.19 1.02
N VAL A 265 -13.08 -2.93 1.20
CA VAL A 265 -12.76 -1.86 0.23
C VAL A 265 -11.26 -1.62 0.26
N SER A 266 -10.60 -1.78 -0.89
CA SER A 266 -9.14 -1.89 -0.96
C SER A 266 -8.42 -0.60 -1.36
N THR A 267 -9.17 0.47 -1.68
CA THR A 267 -8.63 1.74 -2.16
C THR A 267 -9.41 2.95 -1.65
N LEU A 268 -8.73 4.10 -1.59
CA LEU A 268 -9.38 5.38 -1.31
C LEU A 268 -10.21 5.86 -2.50
N GLU A 269 -9.79 5.51 -3.71
CA GLU A 269 -10.52 5.78 -4.94
C GLU A 269 -11.94 5.19 -4.91
N GLU A 270 -12.07 3.91 -4.59
CA GLU A 270 -13.36 3.23 -4.46
C GLU A 270 -14.15 3.77 -3.27
N ALA A 271 -13.50 3.96 -2.13
CA ALA A 271 -14.15 4.44 -0.91
C ALA A 271 -14.82 5.81 -1.11
N PHE A 272 -14.15 6.73 -1.79
CA PHE A 272 -14.63 8.09 -2.00
C PHE A 272 -15.26 8.34 -3.37
N GLY A 273 -15.26 7.36 -4.26
CA GLY A 273 -15.75 7.52 -5.64
C GLY A 273 -14.96 8.54 -6.46
N VAL A 274 -13.66 8.67 -6.20
CA VAL A 274 -12.77 9.61 -6.92
C VAL A 274 -11.99 8.90 -8.02
N PRO A 275 -11.57 9.61 -9.09
CA PRO A 275 -10.82 9.00 -10.18
C PRO A 275 -9.46 8.45 -9.72
N GLY A 276 -9.12 7.27 -10.24
CA GLY A 276 -7.79 6.66 -10.15
C GLY A 276 -7.26 6.24 -11.52
N GLY A 277 -6.32 5.30 -11.52
CA GLY A 277 -5.67 4.79 -12.73
C GLY A 277 -4.52 5.68 -13.21
N ASP A 278 -4.19 5.59 -14.50
CA ASP A 278 -3.02 6.26 -15.05
C ASP A 278 -3.24 7.74 -15.38
N TYR A 279 -2.16 8.49 -15.60
CA TYR A 279 -2.21 9.90 -15.99
C TYR A 279 -3.17 10.14 -17.17
N ALA A 280 -3.83 11.30 -17.18
CA ALA A 280 -4.66 11.67 -18.33
C ALA A 280 -3.79 11.71 -19.61
N ARG A 281 -4.28 11.05 -20.66
CA ARG A 281 -3.69 11.09 -22.01
C ARG A 281 -4.17 12.31 -22.78
#